data_AF-A0A8X7RF85-F1
#
_entry.id   AF-A0A8X7RF85-F1
#
_cell.length_a   1.000
_cell.length_b   1.000
_cell.length_c   1.000
_cell.angle_alpha   90.00
_cell.angle_beta   90.00
_cell.angle_gamma   90.00
#
_symmetry.space_group_name_H-M   'P 1'
#
loop_
_entity.id
_entity.type
_entity.pdbx_description
1 polymer ?
#
loop_
_entity_poly.entity_id
_entity_poly.type
_entity_poly.pdbx_seq_one_letter_code
_entity_poly.pdbx_strand_id
1 'polypeptide(L)'
;MAMTKVFFDLKAGQCSSVVEARLLRFWQAKNVKRGGELMWMDLLMVDFNSTMMQVTISAGRLPQFRDRLHAGTMFSVSGFDVSRCFKLITPSILSNHLWINGSLARKAIRDLMAKGTIRMVSMHSSQQIYTRATHN
;
A
#
# COMPACT_ATOMS: atom_id res chain seq x y z
N MET A 1 -13.22 -27.59 6.83
CA MET A 1 -12.84 -26.76 5.66
C MET A 1 -12.97 -25.31 6.09
N ALA A 2 -11.86 -24.58 6.25
CA ALA A 2 -11.93 -23.19 6.70
C ALA A 2 -12.54 -22.34 5.58
N MET A 3 -13.52 -21.49 5.93
CA MET A 3 -14.14 -20.59 4.96
C MET A 3 -13.14 -19.49 4.59
N THR A 4 -12.86 -19.34 3.30
CA THR A 4 -12.08 -18.21 2.79
C THR A 4 -12.96 -16.96 2.81
N LYS A 5 -12.44 -15.86 3.36
CA LYS A 5 -13.11 -14.56 3.43
C LYS A 5 -12.30 -13.46 2.75
N VAL A 6 -12.99 -12.40 2.37
CA VAL A 6 -12.37 -11.11 2.01
C VAL A 6 -12.19 -10.23 3.22
N PHE A 7 -11.34 -9.21 3.08
CA PHE A 7 -11.14 -8.22 4.12
C PHE A 7 -12.44 -7.50 4.52
N PHE A 8 -13.35 -7.29 3.58
CA PHE A 8 -14.64 -6.64 3.84
C PHE A 8 -15.55 -7.44 4.80
N ASP A 9 -15.45 -8.78 4.79
CA ASP A 9 -16.30 -9.66 5.60
C ASP A 9 -15.73 -9.95 6.99
N LEU A 10 -14.56 -9.37 7.29
CA LEU A 10 -13.89 -9.55 8.57
C LEU A 10 -14.61 -8.75 9.66
N LYS A 11 -14.96 -9.45 10.74
CA LYS A 11 -15.49 -8.85 11.96
C LYS A 11 -14.35 -8.67 12.96
N ALA A 12 -14.46 -7.64 13.79
CA ALA A 12 -13.49 -7.41 14.84
C ALA A 12 -13.43 -8.57 15.85
N GLY A 13 -12.23 -8.83 16.36
CA GLY A 13 -11.93 -9.95 17.26
C GLY A 13 -11.14 -11.05 16.57
N GLN A 14 -11.08 -12.21 17.22
CA GLN A 14 -10.30 -13.35 16.72
C GLN A 14 -10.95 -13.94 15.47
N CYS A 15 -10.17 -14.04 14.39
CA CYS A 15 -10.60 -14.60 13.13
C CYS A 15 -9.99 -16.00 12.92
N SER A 16 -10.86 -17.01 12.82
CA SER A 16 -10.50 -18.38 12.44
C SER A 16 -10.62 -18.66 10.95
N SER A 17 -11.11 -17.68 10.17
CA SER A 17 -11.22 -17.77 8.71
C SER A 17 -9.86 -17.56 8.05
N VAL A 18 -9.74 -18.03 6.81
CA VAL A 18 -8.57 -17.82 5.98
C VAL A 18 -8.82 -16.63 5.06
N VAL A 19 -7.83 -15.79 4.85
CA VAL A 19 -7.88 -14.70 3.87
C VAL A 19 -6.74 -14.87 2.88
N GLU A 20 -7.07 -14.83 1.60
CA GLU A 20 -6.07 -14.81 0.53
C GLU A 20 -5.80 -13.36 0.12
N ALA A 21 -4.56 -12.93 0.27
CA ALA A 21 -4.19 -11.55 -0.05
C ALA A 21 -2.76 -11.45 -0.59
N ARG A 22 -2.56 -10.50 -1.50
CA ARG A 22 -1.24 -10.15 -2.03
C ARG A 22 -0.58 -9.13 -1.12
N LEU A 23 0.67 -9.36 -0.75
CA LEU A 23 1.49 -8.35 -0.08
C LEU A 23 1.92 -7.29 -1.10
N LEU A 24 1.55 -6.04 -0.90
CA LEU A 24 1.98 -4.94 -1.77
C LEU A 24 3.28 -4.32 -1.29
N ARG A 25 3.34 -3.96 -0.02
CA ARG A 25 4.46 -3.24 0.60
C ARG A 25 4.53 -3.62 2.08
N PHE A 26 5.70 -3.48 2.67
CA PHE A 26 5.88 -3.59 4.12
C PHE A 26 7.01 -2.68 4.59
N TRP A 27 6.97 -2.27 5.85
CA TRP A 27 7.97 -1.40 6.46
C TRP A 27 8.07 -1.63 7.97
N GLN A 28 9.27 -1.35 8.51
CA GLN A 28 9.56 -1.51 9.93
C GLN A 28 9.02 -0.31 10.73
N ALA A 29 8.28 -0.59 11.80
CA ALA A 29 7.90 0.40 12.79
C ALA A 29 8.84 0.31 14.00
N LYS A 30 9.58 1.39 14.26
CA LYS A 30 10.61 1.45 15.31
C LYS A 30 10.22 2.45 16.40
N ASN A 31 10.51 2.12 17.65
CA ASN A 31 10.27 2.97 18.80
C ASN A 31 11.34 4.06 18.90
N VAL A 32 10.96 5.29 18.59
CA VAL A 32 11.88 6.44 18.65
C VAL A 32 12.41 6.70 20.06
N LYS A 33 11.58 6.49 21.09
CA LYS A 33 11.94 6.74 22.50
C LYS A 33 12.84 5.66 23.08
N ARG A 34 12.80 4.45 22.51
CA ARG A 34 13.55 3.27 22.98
C ARG A 34 14.69 2.91 22.02
N GLY A 35 15.45 3.92 21.59
CA GLY A 35 16.66 3.72 20.79
C GLY A 35 16.42 3.12 19.39
N GLY A 36 15.21 3.22 18.84
CA GLY A 36 14.88 2.65 17.53
C GLY A 36 14.59 1.15 17.55
N GLU A 37 14.26 0.57 18.71
CA GLU A 37 13.86 -0.82 18.83
C GLU A 37 12.66 -1.14 17.91
N LEU A 38 12.73 -2.26 17.20
CA LEU A 38 11.65 -2.70 16.32
C LEU A 38 10.43 -3.09 17.15
N MET A 39 9.30 -2.42 16.93
CA MET A 39 8.05 -2.73 17.61
C MET A 39 7.24 -3.77 16.82
N TRP A 40 7.08 -3.52 15.52
CA TRP A 40 6.37 -4.40 14.61
C TRP A 40 6.76 -4.11 13.16
N MET A 41 6.31 -4.98 12.26
CA MET A 41 6.34 -4.77 10.81
C MET A 41 4.92 -4.47 10.36
N ASP A 42 4.73 -3.33 9.69
CA ASP A 42 3.46 -3.01 9.02
C ASP A 42 3.50 -3.51 7.58
N LEU A 43 2.44 -4.18 7.17
CA LEU A 43 2.22 -4.77 5.87
C LEU A 43 0.98 -4.12 5.26
N LEU A 44 1.03 -3.85 3.97
CA LEU A 44 -0.11 -3.43 3.19
C LEU A 44 -0.48 -4.58 2.26
N MET A 45 -1.63 -5.20 2.49
CA MET A 45 -2.11 -6.33 1.72
C MET A 45 -3.35 -5.96 0.91
N VAL A 46 -3.57 -6.63 -0.22
CA VAL A 46 -4.77 -6.46 -1.05
C VAL A 46 -5.42 -7.81 -1.33
N ASP A 47 -6.74 -7.88 -1.17
CA ASP A 47 -7.52 -9.09 -1.48
C ASP A 47 -8.04 -9.10 -2.93
N PHE A 48 -8.81 -10.12 -3.29
CA PHE A 48 -9.37 -10.28 -4.64
C PHE A 48 -10.40 -9.20 -5.00
N ASN A 49 -11.04 -8.58 -4.02
CA ASN A 49 -11.99 -7.48 -4.22
C ASN A 49 -11.27 -6.14 -4.35
N SER A 50 -9.95 -6.14 -4.53
CA SER A 50 -9.11 -4.93 -4.54
C SER A 50 -9.27 -4.12 -3.25
N THR A 51 -9.60 -4.76 -2.13
CA THR A 51 -9.67 -4.11 -0.82
C THR A 51 -8.28 -4.15 -0.22
N MET A 52 -7.75 -3.01 0.22
CA MET A 52 -6.46 -2.97 0.90
C MET A 52 -6.68 -2.96 2.41
N MET A 53 -5.89 -3.76 3.12
CA MET A 53 -5.91 -3.82 4.58
C MET A 53 -4.48 -3.74 5.11
N GLN A 54 -4.30 -2.92 6.15
CA GLN A 54 -3.07 -2.91 6.92
C GLN A 54 -3.04 -4.13 7.83
N VAL A 55 -1.93 -4.86 7.78
CA VAL A 55 -1.67 -6.04 8.61
C VAL A 55 -0.40 -5.77 9.39
N THR A 56 -0.38 -6.14 10.67
CA THR A 56 0.77 -5.90 11.54
C THR A 56 1.32 -7.21 12.08
N ILE A 57 2.63 -7.41 11.98
CA ILE A 57 3.34 -8.53 12.57
C ILE A 57 4.19 -8.02 13.73
N SER A 58 3.94 -8.49 14.95
CA SER A 58 4.73 -8.11 16.12
C SER A 58 6.18 -8.56 16.00
N ALA A 59 7.11 -7.81 16.59
CA ALA A 59 8.54 -8.12 16.54
C ALA A 59 8.86 -9.55 17.02
N GLY A 60 8.10 -10.07 18.01
CA GLY A 60 8.29 -11.43 18.52
C GLY A 60 7.92 -12.54 17.53
N ARG A 61 7.04 -12.28 16.56
CA ARG A 61 6.65 -13.24 15.51
C ARG A 61 7.41 -13.05 14.19
N LEU A 62 8.04 -11.89 14.00
CA LEU A 62 8.72 -11.55 12.76
C LEU A 62 9.81 -12.55 12.32
N PRO A 63 10.65 -13.13 13.21
CA PRO A 63 11.69 -14.06 12.79
C PRO A 63 11.17 -15.27 12.01
N GLN A 64 9.91 -15.70 12.25
CA GLN A 64 9.30 -16.84 11.57
C GLN A 64 8.88 -16.53 10.12
N PHE A 65 8.63 -15.26 9.82
CA PHE A 65 8.05 -14.84 8.55
C PHE A 65 9.00 -13.99 7.71
N ARG A 66 10.08 -13.47 8.30
CA ARG A 66 10.97 -12.48 7.71
C ARG A 66 11.45 -12.87 6.30
N ASP A 67 11.91 -14.09 6.13
CA ASP A 67 12.47 -14.57 4.87
C ASP A 67 11.40 -14.90 3.82
N ARG A 68 10.12 -14.92 4.23
CA ARG A 68 8.98 -15.20 3.35
C ARG A 68 8.31 -13.91 2.85
N LEU A 69 8.58 -12.77 3.48
CA LEU A 69 7.94 -11.49 3.15
C LEU A 69 8.56 -10.86 1.90
N HIS A 70 7.94 -11.14 0.75
CA HIS A 70 8.26 -10.49 -0.51
C HIS A 70 7.05 -9.74 -1.08
N ALA A 71 7.27 -8.51 -1.52
CA ALA A 71 6.24 -7.73 -2.21
C ALA A 71 5.84 -8.43 -3.52
N GLY A 72 4.55 -8.48 -3.79
CA GLY A 72 3.94 -9.19 -4.92
C GLY A 72 3.49 -10.63 -4.61
N THR A 73 3.97 -11.23 -3.52
CA THR A 73 3.63 -12.61 -3.15
C THR A 73 2.20 -12.71 -2.62
N MET A 74 1.48 -13.75 -3.05
CA MET A 74 0.17 -14.13 -2.51
C MET A 74 0.35 -14.94 -1.23
N PHE A 75 -0.40 -14.59 -0.19
CA PHE A 75 -0.41 -15.30 1.09
C PHE A 75 -1.81 -15.80 1.42
N SER A 76 -1.84 -16.98 2.03
CA SER A 76 -2.99 -17.49 2.77
C SER A 76 -2.76 -17.18 4.25
N VAL A 77 -3.54 -16.25 4.79
CA VAL A 77 -3.38 -15.72 6.15
C VAL A 77 -4.49 -16.27 7.03
N SER A 78 -4.13 -16.81 8.20
CA SER A 78 -5.07 -17.43 9.15
C SER A 78 -4.61 -17.24 10.59
N GLY A 79 -5.52 -17.33 11.56
CA GLY A 79 -5.19 -17.29 12.99
C GLY A 79 -4.71 -15.90 13.44
N PHE A 80 -5.45 -14.87 13.04
CA PHE A 80 -5.14 -13.47 13.32
C PHE A 80 -6.32 -12.77 14.02
N ASP A 81 -6.01 -11.69 14.72
CA ASP A 81 -7.02 -10.82 15.35
C ASP A 81 -7.28 -9.60 14.46
N VAL A 82 -8.54 -9.25 14.31
CA VAL A 82 -8.99 -8.08 13.55
C VAL A 82 -9.29 -6.95 14.54
N SER A 83 -8.43 -5.94 14.57
CA SER A 83 -8.61 -4.75 15.39
C SER A 83 -9.69 -3.82 14.81
N ARG A 84 -10.46 -3.13 15.68
CA ARG A 84 -11.45 -2.09 15.29
C ARG A 84 -10.82 -0.77 14.83
N CYS A 85 -9.63 -0.83 14.28
CA CYS A 85 -8.87 0.35 13.95
C CYS A 85 -8.71 0.47 12.43
N PHE A 86 -9.30 1.55 11.91
CA PHE A 86 -9.07 2.22 10.63
C PHE A 86 -9.96 1.82 9.44
N LYS A 87 -10.45 2.89 8.79
CA LYS A 87 -11.30 2.90 7.59
C LYS A 87 -10.71 1.98 6.53
N LEU A 88 -11.53 1.07 6.00
CA LEU A 88 -11.22 0.29 4.81
C LEU A 88 -10.60 1.21 3.75
N ILE A 89 -9.34 0.95 3.36
CA ILE A 89 -8.68 1.74 2.32
C ILE A 89 -8.90 0.98 1.02
N THR A 90 -9.86 1.43 0.21
CA THR A 90 -9.88 1.00 -1.20
C THR A 90 -8.80 1.77 -1.97
N PRO A 91 -8.25 1.22 -3.06
CA PRO A 91 -7.36 1.95 -3.97
C PRO A 91 -7.97 3.25 -4.47
N SER A 92 -9.30 3.29 -4.63
CA SER A 92 -10.05 4.52 -4.96
C SER A 92 -10.01 5.55 -3.83
N ILE A 93 -10.14 5.12 -2.56
CA ILE A 93 -9.97 5.99 -1.39
C ILE A 93 -8.53 6.49 -1.31
N LEU A 94 -7.51 5.65 -1.54
CA LEU A 94 -6.12 6.07 -1.56
C LEU A 94 -5.82 7.05 -2.71
N SER A 95 -6.36 6.80 -3.91
CA SER A 95 -6.26 7.71 -5.06
C SER A 95 -6.98 9.03 -4.79
N ASN A 96 -8.15 9.01 -4.15
CA ASN A 96 -8.92 10.19 -3.80
C ASN A 96 -8.24 10.99 -2.66
N HIS A 97 -7.57 10.32 -1.73
CA HIS A 97 -6.74 10.97 -0.69
C HIS A 97 -5.42 11.49 -1.24
N LEU A 98 -4.90 10.93 -2.34
CA LEU A 98 -3.80 11.51 -3.11
C LEU A 98 -4.31 12.67 -3.99
N TRP A 99 -5.01 13.61 -3.37
CA TRP A 99 -5.32 14.88 -4.01
C TRP A 99 -4.04 15.70 -4.09
N ILE A 100 -3.34 15.57 -5.22
CA ILE A 100 -2.20 16.42 -5.53
C ILE A 100 -2.74 17.79 -5.88
N ASN A 101 -2.44 18.80 -5.05
CA ASN A 101 -2.75 20.19 -5.37
C ASN A 101 -2.13 20.58 -6.72
N GLY A 102 -2.79 21.45 -7.48
CA GLY A 102 -2.30 21.89 -8.79
C GLY A 102 -0.89 22.49 -8.76
N SER A 103 -0.48 23.07 -7.64
CA SER A 103 0.90 23.56 -7.42
C SER A 103 1.93 22.43 -7.38
N LEU A 104 1.63 21.33 -6.67
CA LEU A 104 2.50 20.17 -6.55
C LEU A 104 2.55 19.40 -7.88
N ALA A 105 1.42 19.27 -8.57
CA ALA A 105 1.35 18.69 -9.91
C ALA A 105 2.23 19.46 -10.91
N ARG A 106 2.15 20.80 -10.93
CA ARG A 106 3.00 21.65 -11.77
C ARG A 106 4.49 21.51 -11.43
N LYS A 107 4.84 21.33 -10.15
CA LYS A 107 6.23 21.09 -9.74
C LYS A 107 6.73 19.74 -10.23
N ALA A 108 5.95 18.68 -10.07
CA ALA A 108 6.28 17.34 -10.57
C ALA A 108 6.45 17.32 -12.10
N ILE A 109 5.58 18.00 -12.85
CA ILE A 109 5.70 18.14 -14.31
C ILE A 109 7.02 18.81 -14.70
N ARG A 110 7.41 19.91 -14.03
CA ARG A 110 8.69 20.58 -14.28
C ARG A 110 9.88 19.67 -13.99
N ASP A 111 9.86 18.94 -12.87
CA ASP A 111 10.93 18.01 -12.51
C ASP A 111 11.04 16.85 -13.52
N LEU A 112 9.92 16.31 -14.00
CA LEU A 112 9.91 15.24 -15.01
C LEU A 112 10.39 15.72 -16.38
N MET A 113 10.09 16.97 -16.76
CA MET A 113 10.66 17.58 -17.96
C MET A 113 12.17 17.80 -17.82
N ALA A 114 12.64 18.27 -16.66
CA ALA A 114 14.07 18.46 -16.39
C ALA A 114 14.84 17.14 -16.42
N LYS A 115 14.21 16.05 -15.98
CA LYS A 115 14.74 14.67 -16.09
C LYS A 115 14.65 14.09 -17.50
N GLY A 116 14.00 14.77 -18.44
CA GLY A 116 13.79 14.29 -19.80
C GLY A 116 12.91 13.03 -19.90
N THR A 117 12.14 12.69 -18.85
CA THR A 117 11.30 11.48 -18.83
C THR A 117 9.98 11.69 -19.58
N ILE A 118 9.54 12.95 -19.67
CA ILE A 118 8.36 13.39 -20.42
C ILE A 118 8.72 14.58 -21.31
N ARG A 119 7.99 14.75 -22.40
CA ARG A 119 8.08 15.91 -23.30
C ARG A 119 6.70 16.52 -23.51
N MET A 120 6.69 17.83 -23.72
CA MET A 120 5.47 18.53 -24.08
C MET A 120 5.11 18.25 -25.54
N VAL A 121 3.84 17.91 -25.78
CA VAL A 121 3.30 17.70 -27.13
C VAL A 121 2.58 18.94 -27.61
N SER A 122 1.79 19.57 -26.73
CA SER A 122 1.01 20.75 -27.07
C SER A 122 0.78 21.63 -25.83
N MET A 123 0.76 22.94 -26.07
CA MET A 123 0.53 23.97 -25.06
C MET A 123 -0.62 24.87 -25.53
N HIS A 124 -1.76 24.78 -24.85
CA HIS A 124 -2.88 25.71 -24.98
C HIS A 124 -3.04 26.49 -23.67
N SER A 125 -3.64 27.68 -23.73
CA SER A 125 -3.84 28.55 -22.55
C SER A 125 -4.63 27.88 -21.43
N SER A 126 -5.53 26.95 -21.78
CA SER A 126 -6.34 26.18 -20.84
C SER A 126 -5.84 24.75 -20.57
N GLN A 127 -4.90 24.22 -21.36
CA GLN A 127 -4.50 22.82 -21.28
C GLN A 127 -3.08 22.59 -21.78
N GLN A 128 -2.32 21.79 -21.03
CA GLN A 128 -0.98 21.37 -21.39
C GLN A 128 -0.97 19.86 -21.56
N ILE A 129 -0.47 19.36 -22.69
CA ILE A 129 -0.45 17.93 -23.02
C ILE A 129 1.00 17.46 -23.06
N TYR A 130 1.29 16.40 -22.30
CA TYR A 130 2.61 15.78 -22.19
C TYR A 130 2.55 14.33 -22.62
N THR A 131 3.65 13.81 -23.16
CA THR A 131 3.84 12.40 -23.46
C THR A 131 5.17 11.90 -22.90
N ARG A 132 5.31 10.59 -22.77
CA ARG A 132 6.59 9.97 -22.37
C ARG A 132 7.66 10.27 -23.42
N ALA A 133 8.87 10.58 -22.99
CA ALA A 133 10.01 10.67 -23.89
C ALA A 133 10.40 9.27 -24.39
N THR A 134 10.37 9.08 -25.70
CA THR A 134 10.94 7.90 -26.37
C THR A 134 12.32 8.30 -26.91
N HIS A 135 13.34 7.47 -26.69
CA HIS A 135 14.64 7.63 -27.34
C HIS A 135 14.46 7.35 -28.84
N ASN A 136 14.47 8.40 -29.66
CA ASN A 136 14.65 8.32 -31.11
C ASN A 136 15.99 8.96 -31.45
#